data_AF-A0A5C4IXK2-F1
#
_entry.id   AF-A0A5C4IXK2-F1
#
_cell.length_a   1.000
_cell.length_b   1.000
_cell.length_c   1.000
_cell.angle_alpha   90.00
_cell.angle_beta   90.00
_cell.angle_gamma   90.00
#
_symmetry.space_group_name_H-M   'P 1'
#
loop_
_entity.id
_entity.type
_entity.pdbx_description
1 polymer ?
#
loop_
_entity_poly.entity_id
_entity_poly.type
_entity_poly.pdbx_seq_one_letter_code
_entity_poly.pdbx_strand_id
1 'polypeptide(L)'
;MTHPTTTRDFPEGRTTSPQPAGNRQTQASPVPAPARPVEQPPRSVALDMLLGAVAGAVGVWAMDRVGWFLYNHEAKDAVARELQARQGGDDVEYTDAEQEALDRQPQAQSAGKDVAHVGAEKIAAMTGINVHTGQPNPSGVALHYALGILPGALHAVIRRQVPMMQAGGGALYGLGLFVVNDEVVAPALGLASGPTEYPWQAHARGAVAHMVLGVVTESVLQLFDRVR
;
A
#
# COMPACT_ATOMS: atom_id res chain seq x y z
N MET A 1 20.22 -110.66 -0.53
CA MET A 1 21.07 -110.23 -1.65
C MET A 1 20.63 -111.03 -2.89
N THR A 2 19.41 -110.90 -3.41
CA THR A 2 18.82 -109.85 -4.29
C THR A 2 19.58 -109.61 -5.60
N HIS A 3 19.26 -110.41 -6.62
CA HIS A 3 19.08 -109.97 -8.01
C HIS A 3 17.91 -110.76 -8.61
N PRO A 4 16.97 -110.10 -9.28
CA PRO A 4 16.76 -110.46 -10.68
C PRO A 4 16.50 -109.27 -11.61
N THR A 5 16.92 -109.52 -12.84
CA THR A 5 16.66 -108.86 -14.13
C THR A 5 15.20 -108.45 -14.31
N THR A 6 14.91 -107.27 -14.89
CA THR A 6 13.84 -107.11 -15.89
C THR A 6 14.04 -105.85 -16.74
N THR A 7 13.97 -106.12 -18.04
CA THR A 7 13.86 -105.30 -19.24
C THR A 7 13.02 -104.02 -19.08
N ARG A 8 13.51 -102.90 -19.63
CA ARG A 8 12.75 -101.64 -19.75
C ARG A 8 11.85 -101.69 -20.98
N ASP A 9 10.54 -101.70 -20.74
CA ASP A 9 9.54 -101.31 -21.72
C ASP A 9 9.44 -99.79 -21.81
N PHE A 10 9.43 -99.26 -23.03
CA PHE A 10 9.11 -97.87 -23.35
C PHE A 10 7.62 -97.75 -23.65
N PRO A 11 6.87 -96.86 -22.97
CA PRO A 11 5.61 -96.35 -23.50
C PRO A 11 5.81 -94.97 -24.13
N GLU A 12 5.33 -94.85 -25.36
CA GLU A 12 5.14 -93.60 -26.11
C GLU A 12 4.30 -92.60 -25.31
N GLY A 13 4.77 -91.36 -25.24
CA GLY A 13 4.14 -90.31 -24.44
C GLY A 13 4.25 -88.92 -25.06
N ARG A 14 3.26 -88.60 -25.90
CA ARG A 14 2.71 -87.26 -26.20
C ARG A 14 3.69 -86.15 -26.64
N THR A 15 3.63 -85.86 -27.93
CA THR A 15 3.97 -84.56 -28.52
C THR A 15 3.06 -83.47 -27.92
N THR A 16 3.57 -82.66 -27.00
CA THR A 16 2.93 -81.39 -26.61
C THR A 16 3.46 -80.29 -27.51
N SER A 17 2.61 -79.81 -28.42
CA SER A 17 2.84 -78.60 -29.20
C SER A 17 3.10 -77.40 -28.27
N PRO A 18 4.05 -76.49 -28.58
CA PRO A 18 4.24 -75.29 -27.78
C PRO A 18 3.01 -74.38 -27.92
N GLN A 19 2.41 -74.04 -26.79
CA GLN A 19 1.36 -73.03 -26.70
C GLN A 19 1.98 -71.66 -27.04
N PRO A 20 1.40 -70.84 -27.93
CA PRO A 20 1.96 -69.53 -28.24
C PRO A 20 1.88 -68.65 -26.97
N ALA A 21 2.99 -67.99 -26.66
CA ALA A 21 3.09 -67.06 -25.54
C ALA A 21 2.00 -65.98 -25.68
N GLY A 22 1.01 -66.04 -24.79
CA GLY A 22 0.01 -64.99 -24.66
C GLY A 22 0.71 -63.68 -24.34
N ASN A 23 0.44 -62.65 -25.15
CA ASN A 23 0.82 -61.27 -24.90
C ASN A 23 0.27 -60.85 -23.53
N ARG A 24 1.10 -60.99 -22.49
CA ARG A 24 0.85 -60.38 -21.19
C ARG A 24 1.17 -58.90 -21.35
N GLN A 25 0.22 -58.15 -21.93
CA GLN A 25 0.21 -56.69 -21.83
C GLN A 25 0.21 -56.36 -20.33
N THR A 26 1.37 -55.94 -19.83
CA THR A 26 1.47 -55.25 -18.56
C THR A 26 0.53 -54.06 -18.61
N GLN A 27 -0.65 -54.19 -17.97
CA GLN A 27 -1.50 -53.04 -17.70
C GLN A 27 -0.68 -52.10 -16.82
N ALA A 28 -0.13 -51.05 -17.44
CA ALA A 28 0.46 -49.95 -16.71
C ALA A 28 -0.63 -49.40 -15.78
N SER A 29 -0.33 -49.30 -14.49
CA SER A 29 -1.23 -48.63 -13.55
C SER A 29 -1.56 -47.23 -14.09
N PRO A 30 -2.81 -46.75 -14.01
CA PRO A 30 -3.17 -45.44 -14.51
C PRO A 30 -2.29 -44.40 -13.83
N VAL A 31 -1.60 -43.58 -14.62
CA VAL A 31 -0.92 -42.38 -14.10
C VAL A 31 -2.00 -41.56 -13.39
N PRO A 32 -1.86 -41.24 -12.09
CA PRO A 32 -2.85 -40.43 -11.42
C PRO A 32 -2.99 -39.10 -12.18
N ALA A 33 -4.23 -38.75 -12.53
CA ALA A 33 -4.51 -37.50 -13.22
C ALA A 33 -3.88 -36.34 -12.41
N PRO A 34 -3.27 -35.35 -13.08
CA PRO A 34 -2.74 -34.19 -12.37
C PRO A 34 -3.85 -33.61 -11.51
N ALA A 35 -3.54 -33.36 -10.23
CA ALA A 35 -4.47 -32.69 -9.34
C ALA A 35 -4.97 -31.42 -10.04
N ARG A 36 -6.30 -31.27 -10.16
CA ARG A 36 -6.86 -30.04 -10.73
C ARG A 36 -6.27 -28.87 -9.93
N PRO A 37 -5.81 -27.80 -10.58
CA PRO A 37 -5.44 -26.58 -9.88
C PRO A 37 -6.59 -26.26 -8.93
N VAL A 38 -6.30 -26.15 -7.63
CA VAL A 38 -7.29 -25.62 -6.69
C VAL A 38 -7.60 -24.23 -7.19
N GLU A 39 -8.79 -24.02 -7.77
CA GLU A 39 -9.27 -22.69 -8.10
C GLU A 39 -9.32 -21.92 -6.79
N GLN A 40 -8.33 -21.08 -6.56
CA GLN A 40 -8.36 -20.18 -5.43
C GLN A 40 -9.55 -19.24 -5.65
N PRO A 41 -10.42 -19.05 -4.64
CA PRO A 41 -11.57 -18.18 -4.80
C PRO A 41 -11.08 -16.78 -5.24
N PRO A 42 -11.76 -16.13 -6.18
CA PRO A 42 -11.35 -14.81 -6.65
C PRO A 42 -11.25 -13.85 -5.46
N ARG A 43 -10.10 -13.20 -5.30
CA ARG A 43 -9.85 -12.25 -4.20
C ARG A 43 -10.90 -11.12 -4.26
N SER A 44 -11.46 -10.77 -3.10
CA SER A 44 -12.52 -9.76 -2.98
C SER A 44 -11.95 -8.34 -3.11
N VAL A 45 -12.47 -7.55 -4.06
CA VAL A 45 -12.13 -6.12 -4.22
C VAL A 45 -12.39 -5.34 -2.94
N ALA A 46 -13.49 -5.62 -2.23
CA ALA A 46 -13.80 -4.95 -0.96
C ALA A 46 -12.71 -5.23 0.09
N LEU A 47 -12.18 -6.45 0.11
CA LEU A 47 -11.09 -6.82 1.01
C LEU A 47 -9.78 -6.13 0.62
N ASP A 48 -9.47 -6.01 -0.66
CA ASP A 48 -8.29 -5.26 -1.13
C ASP A 48 -8.40 -3.76 -0.81
N MET A 49 -9.59 -3.17 -0.98
CA MET A 49 -9.86 -1.78 -0.58
C MET A 49 -9.67 -1.58 0.92
N LEU A 50 -10.16 -2.51 1.76
CA LEU A 50 -9.98 -2.46 3.21
C LEU A 50 -8.49 -2.55 3.59
N LEU A 51 -7.74 -3.45 2.97
CA LEU A 51 -6.30 -3.55 3.20
C LEU A 51 -5.56 -2.28 2.75
N GLY A 52 -5.96 -1.71 1.61
CA GLY A 52 -5.42 -0.45 1.11
C GLY A 52 -5.72 0.72 2.03
N ALA A 53 -6.92 0.78 2.61
CA ALA A 53 -7.29 1.77 3.60
C ALA A 53 -6.38 1.68 4.84
N VAL A 54 -6.17 0.47 5.37
CA VAL A 54 -5.26 0.25 6.50
C VAL A 54 -3.83 0.63 6.13
N ALA A 55 -3.33 0.19 4.97
CA ALA A 55 -1.98 0.51 4.51
C ALA A 55 -1.77 2.02 4.34
N GLY A 56 -2.75 2.72 3.77
CA GLY A 56 -2.73 4.18 3.61
C GLY A 56 -2.72 4.90 4.95
N ALA A 57 -3.50 4.45 5.94
CA ALA A 57 -3.48 5.03 7.29
C ALA A 57 -2.11 4.88 7.97
N VAL A 58 -1.47 3.71 7.84
CA VAL A 58 -0.10 3.49 8.35
C VAL A 58 0.91 4.37 7.58
N GLY A 59 0.70 4.54 6.28
CA GLY A 59 1.48 5.45 5.43
C GLY A 59 1.43 6.90 5.91
N VAL A 60 0.23 7.43 6.19
CA VAL A 60 0.03 8.78 6.75
C VAL A 60 0.75 8.93 8.09
N TRP A 61 0.58 7.97 9.00
CA TRP A 61 1.27 8.01 10.29
C TRP A 61 2.81 8.08 10.16
N ALA A 62 3.37 7.29 9.23
CA ALA A 62 4.82 7.29 8.99
C ALA A 62 5.30 8.59 8.32
N MET A 63 4.51 9.10 7.35
CA MET A 63 4.72 10.37 6.70
C MET A 63 4.77 11.51 7.72
N ASP A 64 3.81 11.58 8.65
CA ASP A 64 3.76 12.61 9.69
C ASP A 64 5.03 12.58 10.55
N ARG A 65 5.51 11.38 10.89
CA ARG A 65 6.72 11.22 11.71
C ARG A 65 7.97 11.73 11.00
N VAL A 66 8.13 11.41 9.72
CA VAL A 66 9.27 11.84 8.91
C VAL A 66 9.17 13.31 8.55
N GLY A 67 7.99 13.78 8.15
CA GLY A 67 7.72 15.18 7.86
C GLY A 67 8.04 16.07 9.04
N TRP A 68 7.64 15.66 10.25
CA TRP A 68 7.99 16.34 11.50
C TRP A 68 9.50 16.33 11.76
N PHE A 69 10.18 15.20 11.53
CA PHE A 69 11.63 15.13 11.70
C PHE A 69 12.33 16.11 10.74
N LEU A 70 11.95 16.15 9.47
CA LEU A 70 12.53 17.04 8.47
C LEU A 70 12.25 18.50 8.81
N TYR A 71 11.02 18.83 9.20
CA TYR A 71 10.61 20.17 9.60
C TYR A 71 11.48 20.71 10.75
N ASN A 72 11.72 19.89 11.78
CA ASN A 72 12.54 20.28 12.93
C ASN A 72 14.03 20.44 12.63
N HIS A 73 14.50 19.89 11.51
CA HIS A 73 15.89 20.03 11.05
C HIS A 73 16.02 21.04 9.91
N GLU A 74 14.92 21.71 9.53
CA GLU A 74 14.91 22.72 8.50
C GLU A 74 15.45 24.05 9.04
N ALA A 75 16.10 24.84 8.17
CA ALA A 75 16.60 26.14 8.56
C ALA A 75 15.43 27.10 8.87
N LYS A 76 15.52 27.82 9.99
CA LYS A 76 14.43 28.68 10.49
C LYS A 76 13.98 29.73 9.48
N ASP A 77 14.88 30.23 8.64
CA ASP A 77 14.57 31.18 7.58
C ASP A 77 13.70 30.57 6.47
N ALA A 78 13.89 29.28 6.15
CA ALA A 78 13.05 28.56 5.19
C ALA A 78 11.66 28.32 5.76
N VAL A 79 11.57 27.91 7.03
CA VAL A 79 10.30 27.74 7.74
C VAL A 79 9.54 29.07 7.82
N ALA A 80 10.21 30.18 8.12
CA ALA A 80 9.58 31.51 8.15
C ALA A 80 9.00 31.92 6.79
N ARG A 81 9.72 31.68 5.69
CA ARG A 81 9.23 31.94 4.32
C ARG A 81 8.04 31.05 3.97
N GLU A 82 8.06 29.79 4.38
CA GLU A 82 6.91 28.89 4.19
C GLU A 82 5.68 29.40 4.94
N LEU A 83 5.82 29.79 6.20
CA LEU A 83 4.71 30.29 7.01
C LEU A 83 4.07 31.55 6.40
N GLN A 84 4.89 32.44 5.83
CA GLN A 84 4.41 33.62 5.08
C GLN A 84 3.65 33.23 3.81
N ALA A 85 4.03 32.13 3.16
CA ALA A 85 3.37 31.67 1.95
C ALA A 85 2.03 30.95 2.22
N ARG A 86 1.73 30.49 3.44
CA ARG A 86 0.49 29.74 3.73
C ARG A 86 -0.75 30.65 3.66
N GLN A 87 -1.79 30.21 2.94
CA GLN A 87 -3.07 30.94 2.88
C GLN A 87 -3.70 31.09 4.27
N GLY A 88 -4.19 32.30 4.58
CA GLY A 88 -4.66 32.71 5.90
C GLY A 88 -3.58 33.34 6.79
N GLY A 89 -2.41 33.66 6.25
CA GLY A 89 -1.38 34.49 6.91
C GLY A 89 -1.63 36.00 6.77
N ASP A 90 -2.49 36.42 5.84
CA ASP A 90 -2.73 37.84 5.54
C ASP A 90 -3.61 38.55 6.58
N ASP A 91 -4.27 37.78 7.44
CA ASP A 91 -5.26 38.25 8.42
C ASP A 91 -4.95 37.86 9.88
N VAL A 92 -3.80 37.19 10.13
CA VAL A 92 -3.33 36.86 11.48
C VAL A 92 -1.86 37.24 11.64
N GLU A 93 -1.61 38.46 12.12
CA GLU A 93 -0.30 38.89 12.61
C GLU A 93 -0.01 38.12 13.91
N TYR A 94 0.82 37.07 13.82
CA TYR A 94 1.27 36.33 15.00
C TYR A 94 2.33 37.13 15.73
N THR A 95 2.14 37.34 17.03
CA THR A 95 3.18 37.93 17.89
C THR A 95 4.35 36.96 18.07
N ASP A 96 5.55 37.49 18.38
CA ASP A 96 6.75 36.66 18.66
C ASP A 96 6.47 35.59 19.73
N ALA A 97 5.62 35.90 20.71
CA ALA A 97 5.21 34.99 21.78
C ALA A 97 4.25 33.89 21.30
N GLU A 98 3.41 34.16 20.30
CA GLU A 98 2.56 33.16 19.65
C GLU A 98 3.38 32.26 18.72
N GLN A 99 4.38 32.81 18.02
CA GLN A 99 5.36 32.00 17.30
C GLN A 99 6.13 31.07 18.25
N GLU A 100 6.61 31.56 19.41
CA GLU A 100 7.23 30.72 20.43
C GLU A 100 6.27 29.70 21.08
N ALA A 101 4.97 29.98 21.13
CA ALA A 101 3.95 29.06 21.64
C ALA A 101 3.57 27.99 20.60
N LEU A 102 3.52 28.37 19.32
CA LEU A 102 3.35 27.46 18.18
C LEU A 102 4.57 26.54 18.06
N ASP A 103 5.79 27.07 18.20
CA ASP A 103 7.04 26.30 18.23
C ASP A 103 7.08 25.31 19.41
N ARG A 104 6.33 25.62 20.48
CA ARG A 104 6.11 24.73 21.63
C ARG A 104 4.94 23.75 21.46
N GLN A 105 4.12 23.86 20.42
CA GLN A 105 3.03 22.93 20.08
C GLN A 105 3.25 22.29 18.68
N PRO A 106 4.19 21.35 18.55
CA PRO A 106 4.73 20.94 17.24
C PRO A 106 3.77 20.05 16.43
N GLN A 107 2.91 19.28 17.10
CA GLN A 107 1.87 18.47 16.45
C GLN A 107 0.75 19.34 15.88
N ALA A 108 0.54 20.53 16.47
CA ALA A 108 -0.39 21.51 15.95
C ALA A 108 0.20 22.22 14.74
N GLN A 109 1.51 22.49 14.61
CA GLN A 109 2.10 23.18 13.45
C GLN A 109 2.17 22.34 12.16
N SER A 110 2.42 21.03 12.24
CA SER A 110 2.24 20.12 11.09
C SER A 110 0.77 20.01 10.68
N ALA A 111 -0.14 20.26 11.62
CA ALA A 111 -1.59 20.33 11.44
C ALA A 111 -2.12 21.79 11.29
N GLY A 112 -1.24 22.81 11.31
CA GLY A 112 -1.62 24.10 11.90
C GLY A 112 -2.15 25.15 10.93
N LYS A 113 -2.07 24.79 9.65
CA LYS A 113 -2.74 25.34 8.47
C LYS A 113 -2.41 24.35 7.36
N ASP A 114 -2.54 23.06 7.67
CA ASP A 114 -2.39 22.03 6.65
C ASP A 114 -3.63 22.06 5.76
N VAL A 115 -3.48 21.67 4.50
CA VAL A 115 -4.54 21.61 3.48
C VAL A 115 -5.79 20.92 4.03
N ALA A 116 -5.61 19.90 4.87
CA ALA A 116 -6.70 19.19 5.53
C ALA A 116 -7.49 20.01 6.56
N HIS A 117 -6.84 20.92 7.29
CA HIS A 117 -7.52 21.77 8.27
C HIS A 117 -8.27 22.91 7.57
N VAL A 118 -7.64 23.56 6.58
CA VAL A 118 -8.29 24.56 5.73
C VAL A 118 -9.47 23.94 4.98
N GLY A 119 -9.31 22.71 4.47
CA GLY A 119 -10.37 21.95 3.83
C GLY A 119 -11.54 21.67 4.77
N ALA A 120 -11.26 21.23 6.01
CA ALA A 120 -12.29 20.98 7.01
C ALA A 120 -13.08 22.26 7.37
N GLU A 121 -12.38 23.38 7.56
CA GLU A 121 -12.99 24.69 7.83
C GLU A 121 -13.85 25.18 6.65
N LYS A 122 -13.36 24.99 5.41
CA LYS A 122 -14.11 25.34 4.20
C LYS A 122 -15.38 24.50 4.05
N ILE A 123 -15.31 23.20 4.31
CA ILE A 123 -16.48 22.30 4.31
C ILE A 123 -17.49 22.73 5.38
N ALA A 124 -17.02 23.07 6.57
CA ALA A 124 -17.87 23.55 7.65
C ALA A 124 -18.59 24.86 7.29
N ALA A 125 -17.87 25.82 6.72
CA ALA A 125 -18.43 27.07 6.25
C ALA A 125 -19.51 26.85 5.18
N MET A 126 -19.31 25.89 4.27
CA MET A 126 -20.30 25.54 3.24
C MET A 126 -21.53 24.80 3.79
N THR A 127 -21.37 24.02 4.87
CA THR A 127 -22.42 23.14 5.39
C THR A 127 -23.18 23.72 6.60
N GLY A 128 -22.69 24.81 7.20
CA GLY A 128 -23.26 25.40 8.40
C GLY A 128 -23.05 24.56 9.67
N ILE A 129 -22.17 23.55 9.62
CA ILE A 129 -21.85 22.70 10.76
C ILE A 129 -20.80 23.40 11.63
N ASN A 130 -21.11 23.58 12.92
CA ASN A 130 -20.13 24.06 13.90
C ASN A 130 -19.09 22.96 14.16
N VAL A 131 -17.95 23.03 13.49
CA VAL A 131 -16.74 22.29 13.88
C VAL A 131 -15.95 23.10 14.90
N HIS A 132 -15.36 22.42 15.87
CA HIS A 132 -14.43 23.06 16.80
C HIS A 132 -13.26 23.67 16.02
N THR A 133 -13.05 24.96 16.18
CA THR A 133 -12.01 25.74 15.50
C THR A 133 -10.68 25.80 16.27
N GLY A 134 -10.63 25.21 17.48
CA GLY A 134 -9.39 25.11 18.25
C GLY A 134 -8.43 24.10 17.61
N GLN A 135 -7.19 24.53 17.36
CA GLN A 135 -6.17 23.66 16.77
C GLN A 135 -5.45 22.81 17.83
N PRO A 136 -5.14 21.54 17.54
CA PRO A 136 -5.57 20.76 16.38
C PRO A 136 -7.06 20.37 16.49
N ASN A 137 -7.84 20.55 15.41
CA ASN A 137 -9.26 20.18 15.40
C ASN A 137 -9.46 18.73 14.91
N PRO A 138 -10.35 17.93 15.53
CA PRO A 138 -10.56 16.53 15.13
C PRO A 138 -10.96 16.35 13.65
N SER A 139 -11.62 17.35 13.06
CA SER A 139 -12.07 17.32 11.66
C SER A 139 -10.92 17.42 10.66
N GLY A 140 -9.90 18.24 10.93
CA GLY A 140 -8.73 18.39 10.08
C GLY A 140 -7.84 17.16 10.15
N VAL A 141 -7.67 16.57 11.35
CA VAL A 141 -7.02 15.26 11.51
C VAL A 141 -7.79 14.18 10.73
N ALA A 142 -9.12 14.15 10.84
CA ALA A 142 -9.93 13.19 10.09
C ALA A 142 -9.77 13.37 8.57
N LEU A 143 -9.78 14.61 8.07
CA LEU A 143 -9.59 14.89 6.65
C LEU A 143 -8.18 14.51 6.18
N HIS A 144 -7.15 14.76 7.00
CA HIS A 144 -5.77 14.37 6.73
C HIS A 144 -5.63 12.87 6.52
N TYR A 145 -6.15 12.08 7.47
CA TYR A 145 -6.15 10.62 7.33
C TYR A 145 -7.01 10.16 6.16
N ALA A 146 -8.14 10.81 5.88
CA ALA A 146 -8.97 10.47 4.73
C ALA A 146 -8.23 10.66 3.40
N LEU A 147 -7.42 11.72 3.28
CA LEU A 147 -6.59 12.00 2.10
C LEU A 147 -5.50 10.95 1.87
N GLY A 148 -5.10 10.15 2.86
CA GLY A 148 -4.22 8.99 2.66
C GLY A 148 -4.95 7.65 2.57
N ILE A 149 -6.02 7.46 3.34
CA ILE A 149 -6.84 6.23 3.36
C ILE A 149 -7.50 6.00 2.00
N LEU A 150 -8.14 7.01 1.43
CA LEU A 150 -8.89 6.87 0.18
C LEU A 150 -7.97 6.51 -0.99
N PRO A 151 -6.84 7.22 -1.23
CA PRO A 151 -5.91 6.81 -2.26
C PRO A 151 -5.23 5.47 -1.97
N GLY A 152 -4.99 5.11 -0.71
CA GLY A 152 -4.43 3.80 -0.34
C GLY A 152 -5.38 2.66 -0.70
N ALA A 153 -6.68 2.81 -0.41
CA ALA A 153 -7.72 1.87 -0.81
C ALA A 153 -7.79 1.70 -2.34
N LEU A 154 -7.73 2.80 -3.07
CA LEU A 154 -7.72 2.78 -4.53
C LEU A 154 -6.44 2.15 -5.10
N HIS A 155 -5.28 2.50 -4.53
CA HIS A 155 -3.98 1.96 -4.93
C HIS A 155 -3.95 0.44 -4.78
N ALA A 156 -4.48 -0.12 -3.70
CA ALA A 156 -4.54 -1.58 -3.48
C ALA A 156 -5.29 -2.33 -4.59
N VAL A 157 -6.29 -1.70 -5.21
CA VAL A 157 -7.05 -2.27 -6.34
C VAL A 157 -6.28 -2.09 -7.65
N ILE A 158 -5.75 -0.88 -7.91
CA ILE A 158 -5.12 -0.54 -9.20
C ILE A 158 -3.75 -1.20 -9.36
N ARG A 159 -2.97 -1.33 -8.28
CA ARG A 159 -1.58 -1.81 -8.33
C ARG A 159 -1.40 -3.16 -9.00
N ARG A 160 -2.43 -4.02 -8.97
CA ARG A 160 -2.39 -5.36 -9.59
C ARG A 160 -2.58 -5.34 -11.11
N GLN A 161 -3.22 -4.29 -11.63
CA GLN A 161 -3.52 -4.14 -13.06
C GLN A 161 -2.43 -3.36 -13.77
N VAL A 162 -1.78 -2.44 -13.04
CA VAL A 162 -0.75 -1.56 -13.58
C VAL A 162 0.55 -1.81 -12.80
N PRO A 163 1.44 -2.71 -13.26
CA PRO A 163 2.68 -3.02 -12.57
C PRO A 163 3.57 -1.80 -12.29
N MET A 164 3.46 -0.76 -13.12
CA MET A 164 4.13 0.53 -12.92
C MET A 164 3.76 1.19 -11.59
N MET A 165 2.56 0.95 -11.04
CA MET A 165 2.15 1.48 -9.72
C MET A 165 2.94 0.84 -8.58
N GLN A 166 3.51 -0.35 -8.78
CA GLN A 166 4.40 -1.02 -7.83
C GLN A 166 5.87 -0.66 -8.07
N ALA A 167 6.19 0.02 -9.17
CA ALA A 167 7.56 0.40 -9.50
C ALA A 167 8.13 1.37 -8.46
N GLY A 168 9.44 1.26 -8.19
CA GLY A 168 10.10 2.04 -7.17
C GLY A 168 9.61 1.74 -5.74
N GLY A 169 8.96 0.60 -5.51
CA GLY A 169 8.53 0.16 -4.18
C GLY A 169 7.52 1.10 -3.51
N GLY A 170 6.71 1.81 -4.30
CA GLY A 170 5.69 2.75 -3.81
C GLY A 170 6.13 4.22 -3.80
N ALA A 171 7.43 4.50 -3.99
CA ALA A 171 7.93 5.88 -4.01
C ALA A 171 7.32 6.72 -5.16
N LEU A 172 7.12 6.12 -6.34
CA LEU A 172 6.50 6.80 -7.48
C LEU A 172 5.02 7.11 -7.24
N TYR A 173 4.30 6.19 -6.59
CA TYR A 173 2.92 6.41 -6.17
C TYR A 173 2.83 7.57 -5.17
N GLY A 174 3.70 7.56 -4.15
CA GLY A 174 3.82 8.65 -3.19
C GLY A 174 4.12 10.00 -3.85
N LEU A 175 5.14 10.05 -4.71
CA LEU A 175 5.48 11.28 -5.44
C LEU A 175 4.34 11.75 -6.36
N GLY A 176 3.62 10.83 -6.99
CA GLY A 176 2.43 11.16 -7.78
C GLY A 176 1.33 11.79 -6.92
N LEU A 177 1.10 11.27 -5.72
CA LEU A 177 0.17 11.87 -4.76
C LEU A 177 0.59 13.28 -4.35
N PHE A 178 1.87 13.51 -4.06
CA PHE A 178 2.38 14.85 -3.76
C PHE A 178 2.04 15.84 -4.87
N VAL A 179 2.39 15.51 -6.12
CA VAL A 179 2.13 16.40 -7.26
C VAL A 179 0.63 16.64 -7.45
N VAL A 180 -0.19 15.60 -7.37
CA VAL A 180 -1.63 15.74 -7.58
C VAL A 180 -2.28 16.52 -6.44
N ASN A 181 -1.98 16.19 -5.20
CA ASN A 181 -2.66 16.74 -4.03
C ASN A 181 -2.11 18.13 -3.68
N ASP A 182 -0.80 18.25 -3.49
CA ASP A 182 -0.18 19.43 -2.88
C ASP A 182 0.14 20.50 -3.92
N GLU A 183 0.53 20.11 -5.13
CA GLU A 183 0.95 21.05 -6.18
C GLU A 183 -0.18 21.46 -7.13
N VAL A 184 -1.28 20.68 -7.18
CA VAL A 184 -2.38 20.89 -8.13
C VAL A 184 -3.72 21.08 -7.43
N VAL A 185 -4.23 20.07 -6.73
CA VAL A 185 -5.59 20.08 -6.17
C VAL A 185 -5.71 21.11 -5.04
N ALA A 186 -4.78 21.12 -4.09
CA ALA A 186 -4.84 22.05 -2.95
C ALA A 186 -4.76 23.52 -3.39
N PRO A 187 -3.84 23.94 -4.30
CA PRO A 187 -3.85 25.29 -4.83
C PRO A 187 -5.10 25.61 -5.66
N ALA A 188 -5.55 24.69 -6.52
CA ALA A 188 -6.73 24.91 -7.36
C ALA A 188 -8.01 25.10 -6.54
N LEU A 189 -8.09 24.47 -5.37
CA LEU A 189 -9.20 24.62 -4.43
C LEU A 189 -9.02 25.79 -3.45
N GLY A 190 -7.91 26.53 -3.51
CA GLY A 190 -7.60 27.60 -2.55
C GLY A 190 -7.50 27.06 -1.12
N LEU A 191 -6.90 25.89 -0.96
CA LEU A 191 -6.54 25.30 0.34
C LEU A 191 -5.07 25.56 0.69
N ALA A 192 -4.26 25.87 -0.32
CA ALA A 192 -2.86 26.27 -0.22
C ALA A 192 -2.57 27.36 -1.26
N SER A 193 -1.50 28.14 -1.03
CA SER A 193 -0.98 29.07 -2.05
C SER A 193 -0.44 28.33 -3.26
N GLY A 194 -0.19 29.08 -4.35
CA GLY A 194 0.39 28.52 -5.56
C GLY A 194 1.77 27.90 -5.32
N PRO A 195 2.18 26.91 -6.12
CA PRO A 195 3.45 26.21 -5.95
C PRO A 195 4.69 27.09 -6.18
N THR A 196 4.53 28.30 -6.71
CA THR A 196 5.62 29.27 -6.88
C THR A 196 5.85 30.17 -5.67
N GLU A 197 4.92 30.17 -4.70
CA GLU A 197 4.98 31.01 -3.49
C GLU A 197 5.80 30.34 -2.38
N TYR A 198 5.82 29.00 -2.36
CA TYR A 198 6.52 28.24 -1.34
C TYR A 198 8.03 28.12 -1.63
N PRO A 199 8.88 28.10 -0.59
CA PRO A 199 10.30 27.82 -0.76
C PRO A 199 10.51 26.36 -1.22
N TRP A 200 11.55 26.11 -2.03
CA TRP A 200 11.86 24.77 -2.55
C TRP A 200 12.06 23.72 -1.44
N GLN A 201 12.49 24.13 -0.25
CA GLN A 201 12.63 23.25 0.92
C GLN A 201 11.29 22.66 1.36
N ALA A 202 10.21 23.44 1.33
CA ALA A 202 8.86 22.97 1.65
C ALA A 202 8.41 21.90 0.65
N HIS A 203 8.64 22.12 -0.65
CA HIS A 203 8.37 21.13 -1.69
C HIS A 203 9.20 19.86 -1.52
N ALA A 204 10.50 19.99 -1.25
CA ALA A 204 11.38 18.85 -1.04
C ALA A 204 10.96 18.02 0.18
N ARG A 205 10.62 18.69 1.29
CA ARG A 205 10.10 18.05 2.50
C ARG A 205 8.78 17.34 2.22
N GLY A 206 7.83 18.00 1.55
CA GLY A 206 6.54 17.43 1.15
C GLY A 206 6.70 16.20 0.24
N ALA A 207 7.57 16.29 -0.77
CA ALA A 207 7.87 15.19 -1.67
C ALA A 207 8.48 13.99 -0.94
N VAL A 208 9.46 14.20 -0.05
CA VAL A 208 10.06 13.11 0.74
C VAL A 208 9.03 12.47 1.67
N ALA A 209 8.21 13.28 2.34
CA ALA A 209 7.16 12.78 3.22
C ALA A 209 6.17 11.88 2.44
N HIS A 210 5.73 12.32 1.27
CA HIS A 210 4.85 11.54 0.40
C HIS A 210 5.51 10.29 -0.18
N MET A 211 6.80 10.33 -0.53
CA MET A 211 7.53 9.12 -0.91
C MET A 211 7.52 8.08 0.23
N VAL A 212 7.70 8.52 1.48
CA VAL A 212 7.58 7.64 2.66
C VAL A 212 6.17 7.07 2.78
N LEU A 213 5.12 7.88 2.64
CA LEU A 213 3.73 7.41 2.60
C LEU A 213 3.58 6.28 1.57
N GLY A 214 4.06 6.51 0.34
CA GLY A 214 3.94 5.57 -0.75
C GLY A 214 4.71 4.27 -0.48
N VAL A 215 5.95 4.36 -0.02
CA VAL A 215 6.79 3.20 0.31
C VAL A 215 6.19 2.37 1.44
N VAL A 216 5.68 3.01 2.50
CA VAL A 216 5.07 2.33 3.63
C VAL A 216 3.76 1.66 3.21
N THR A 217 2.90 2.36 2.48
CA THR A 217 1.64 1.82 1.95
C THR A 217 1.90 0.56 1.12
N GLU A 218 2.85 0.67 0.18
CA GLU A 218 3.22 -0.41 -0.72
C GLU A 218 3.82 -1.61 0.03
N SER A 219 4.67 -1.35 1.04
CA SER A 219 5.29 -2.39 1.86
C SER A 219 4.27 -3.15 2.71
N VAL A 220 3.31 -2.44 3.33
CA VAL A 220 2.23 -3.05 4.12
C VAL A 220 1.34 -3.92 3.23
N LEU A 221 0.99 -3.44 2.03
CA LEU A 221 0.22 -4.22 1.06
C LEU A 221 0.98 -5.47 0.59
N GLN A 222 2.28 -5.34 0.30
CA GLN A 222 3.11 -6.51 -0.04
C GLN A 222 3.20 -7.50 1.11
N LEU A 223 3.22 -7.04 2.36
CA LEU A 223 3.16 -7.92 3.53
C LEU A 223 1.83 -8.69 3.57
N PHE A 224 0.70 -8.01 3.36
CA PHE A 224 -0.61 -8.65 3.29
C PHE A 224 -0.71 -9.68 2.16
N ASP A 225 -0.08 -9.42 1.01
CA ASP A 225 -0.04 -10.38 -0.10
C ASP A 225 0.79 -11.63 0.23
N ARG A 226 1.81 -11.52 1.10
CA ARG A 226 2.66 -12.66 1.51
C ARG A 226 2.03 -13.56 2.57
N VAL A 227 1.18 -13.00 3.45
CA VAL A 227 0.56 -13.74 4.57
C VAL A 227 -0.80 -14.34 4.23
N ARG A 228 -1.25 -14.18 2.98
CA ARG A 228 -2.51 -14.73 2.44
C ARG A 228 -2.24 -15.80 1.42
#